data_AF-A0A528HHX3-F1
#
_entry.id   AF-A0A528HHX3-F1
#
_cell.length_a   1.000
_cell.length_b   1.000
_cell.length_c   1.000
_cell.angle_alpha   90.00
_cell.angle_beta   90.00
_cell.angle_gamma   90.00
#
_symmetry.space_group_name_H-M   'P 1'
#
loop_
_entity.id
_entity.type
_entity.pdbx_description
1 polymer ?
#
loop_
_entity_poly.entity_id
_entity_poly.type
_entity_poly.pdbx_seq_one_letter_code
_entity_poly.pdbx_strand_id
1 'polypeptide(L)' 'TNDAGKKETRTDWVTVTVFDDQAAWIKDNVTKGQPVIAEGRINNSSYEKDGETVYTTDLVATTFNAFQATNANAND' A
#
# COMPACT_ATOMS: atom_id res chain seq x y z
N THR A 1 21.06 -7.15 -5.86
CA THR A 1 22.01 -7.92 -6.68
C THR A 1 22.39 -9.13 -5.87
N ASN A 2 22.28 -10.35 -6.41
CA ASN A 2 22.69 -11.54 -5.68
C ASN A 2 24.22 -11.63 -5.58
N ASP A 3 24.69 -12.63 -4.84
CA ASP A 3 26.11 -12.91 -4.61
C ASP A 3 26.90 -13.14 -5.91
N ALA A 4 26.22 -13.44 -7.02
CA ALA A 4 26.80 -13.61 -8.36
C ALA A 4 26.79 -12.32 -9.23
N GLY A 5 26.44 -11.17 -8.66
CA GLY A 5 26.45 -9.89 -9.38
C GLY A 5 25.25 -9.67 -10.31
N LYS A 6 24.22 -10.54 -10.28
CA LYS A 6 23.02 -10.40 -11.13
C LYS A 6 21.99 -9.47 -10.49
N LYS A 7 21.39 -8.59 -11.29
CA LYS A 7 20.23 -7.78 -10.87
C LYS A 7 19.06 -8.69 -10.52
N GLU A 8 18.44 -8.41 -9.39
CA GLU A 8 17.25 -9.11 -8.92
C GLU A 8 16.21 -8.09 -8.49
N THR A 9 14.95 -8.38 -8.79
CA THR A 9 13.81 -7.60 -8.35
C THR A 9 13.28 -8.22 -7.06
N ARG A 10 13.17 -7.41 -6.02
CA ARG A 10 12.45 -7.76 -4.80
C ARG A 10 11.16 -6.97 -4.74
N THR A 11 10.05 -7.67 -4.54
CA THR A 11 8.72 -7.07 -4.36
C THR A 11 8.30 -7.27 -2.92
N ASP A 12 8.09 -6.16 -2.22
CA ASP A 12 7.61 -6.14 -0.85
C ASP A 12 6.14 -5.71 -0.85
N TRP A 13 5.30 -6.35 -0.03
CA TRP A 13 3.88 -6.00 0.12
C TRP A 13 3.67 -5.34 1.48
N VAL A 14 3.17 -4.11 1.47
CA VAL A 14 2.99 -3.30 2.68
C VAL A 14 1.51 -3.03 2.87
N THR A 15 0.96 -3.42 4.03
CA THR A 15 -0.40 -3.06 4.43
C THR A 15 -0.44 -1.59 4.83
N VAL A 16 -1.35 -0.82 4.21
CA VAL A 16 -1.60 0.58 4.52
C VAL A 16 -3.02 0.74 5.03
N THR A 17 -3.16 1.31 6.23
CA THR A 17 -4.44 1.56 6.88
C THR A 17 -4.74 3.06 6.85
N VAL A 18 -5.86 3.45 6.24
CA VAL A 18 -6.31 4.85 6.08
C VAL A 18 -7.67 5.03 6.74
N PHE A 19 -7.86 6.16 7.43
CA PHE A 19 -9.08 6.48 8.17
C PHE A 19 -9.78 7.74 7.61
N ASP A 20 -10.98 7.99 8.12
CA ASP A 20 -11.79 9.21 7.91
C ASP A 20 -12.02 9.57 6.41
N ASP A 21 -12.10 10.86 6.11
CA ASP A 21 -12.46 11.39 4.79
C ASP A 21 -11.55 10.90 3.66
N GLN A 22 -10.26 10.67 3.97
CA GLN A 22 -9.33 10.11 2.98
C GLN A 22 -9.72 8.69 2.56
N ALA A 23 -10.20 7.86 3.47
CA ALA A 23 -10.65 6.51 3.14
C ALA A 23 -11.87 6.53 2.20
N ALA A 24 -12.82 7.45 2.44
CA ALA A 24 -13.97 7.65 1.56
C ALA A 24 -13.54 8.13 0.16
N TRP A 25 -12.63 9.10 0.09
CA TRP A 25 -12.10 9.59 -1.19
C TRP A 25 -11.37 8.49 -1.96
N ILE A 26 -10.55 7.66 -1.29
CA ILE A 26 -9.80 6.55 -1.92
C ILE A 26 -10.77 5.56 -2.57
N LYS A 27 -11.84 5.19 -1.87
CA LYS A 27 -12.84 4.25 -2.37
C LYS A 27 -13.43 4.67 -3.72
N ASP A 28 -13.66 5.97 -3.89
CA ASP A 28 -14.34 6.50 -5.07
C ASP A 28 -13.36 6.91 -6.19
N ASN A 29 -12.09 7.18 -5.88
CA ASN A 29 -11.14 7.80 -6.80
C ASN A 29 -9.91 6.95 -7.14
N VAL A 30 -9.63 5.90 -6.38
CA VAL A 30 -8.40 5.10 -6.52
C VAL A 30 -8.72 3.70 -7.03
N THR A 31 -8.03 3.28 -8.08
CA THR A 31 -8.20 1.98 -8.73
C THR A 31 -6.95 1.12 -8.62
N LYS A 32 -7.12 -0.21 -8.69
CA LYS A 32 -6.00 -1.17 -8.70
C LYS A 32 -4.96 -0.80 -9.77
N GLY A 33 -3.69 -0.80 -9.37
CA GLY A 33 -2.56 -0.54 -10.27
C GLY A 33 -2.09 0.91 -10.29
N GLN A 34 -2.81 1.84 -9.67
CA GLN A 34 -2.34 3.22 -9.53
C GLN A 34 -1.15 3.29 -8.56
N PRO A 35 -0.07 4.00 -8.93
CA PRO A 35 0.97 4.36 -7.98
C PRO A 35 0.41 5.28 -6.90
N VAL A 36 0.93 5.15 -5.67
CA VAL A 36 0.51 5.94 -4.51
C VAL A 36 1.69 6.35 -3.65
N ILE A 37 1.56 7.45 -2.93
CA ILE A 37 2.42 7.82 -1.78
C ILE A 37 1.54 7.74 -0.53
N ALA A 38 2.03 7.01 0.47
CA ALA A 38 1.44 6.97 1.80
C ALA A 38 2.50 7.34 2.83
N GLU A 39 2.17 8.27 3.72
CA GLU A 39 3.03 8.70 4.83
C GLU A 39 2.25 8.57 6.14
N GLY A 40 2.93 8.15 7.19
CA GLY A 40 2.30 7.92 8.48
C GLY A 40 3.23 7.23 9.45
N ARG A 41 2.65 6.42 10.35
CA ARG A 41 3.41 5.68 11.37
C ARG A 41 3.31 4.18 11.15
N ILE A 42 4.36 3.46 11.53
CA ILE A 42 4.29 2.00 11.64
C ILE A 42 3.53 1.64 12.92
N ASN A 43 2.61 0.70 12.81
CA ASN A 43 1.83 0.17 13.91
C ASN A 43 1.96 -1.35 13.95
N ASN A 44 2.45 -1.87 15.08
CA ASN A 44 2.43 -3.30 15.35
C ASN A 44 1.19 -3.62 16.19
N SER A 45 0.43 -4.62 15.79
CA SER A 45 -0.78 -5.04 16.51
C SER A 45 -0.93 -6.55 16.50
N SER A 46 -1.80 -7.07 17.34
CA SER A 46 -2.19 -8.47 17.31
C SER A 46 -3.68 -8.64 17.60
N TYR A 47 -4.25 -9.73 17.08
CA TYR A 47 -5.63 -10.11 17.35
C TYR A 47 -5.78 -11.64 17.29
N GLU A 48 -6.80 -12.16 17.96
CA GLU A 48 -7.13 -13.58 17.93
C GLU A 48 -7.99 -13.91 16.71
N LYS A 49 -7.61 -14.95 15.97
CA LYS A 49 -8.38 -15.50 14.86
C LYS A 49 -8.23 -17.00 14.83
N ASP A 50 -9.35 -17.72 14.80
CA ASP A 50 -9.40 -19.18 14.71
C ASP A 50 -8.58 -19.90 15.81
N GLY A 51 -8.47 -19.28 16.99
CA GLY A 51 -7.72 -19.80 18.15
C GLY A 51 -6.22 -19.51 18.13
N GLU A 52 -5.73 -18.71 17.18
CA GLU A 52 -4.34 -18.30 17.06
C GLU A 52 -4.19 -16.78 17.14
N THR A 53 -3.13 -16.32 17.82
CA THR A 53 -2.73 -14.90 17.82
C THR A 53 -2.06 -14.54 16.51
N VAL A 54 -2.67 -13.63 15.74
CA VAL A 54 -2.11 -13.07 14.50
C VAL A 54 -1.39 -11.77 14.80
N TYR A 55 -0.12 -11.67 14.43
CA TYR A 55 0.66 -10.43 14.51
C TYR A 55 0.64 -9.68 13.19
N THR A 56 0.47 -8.37 13.26
CA THR A 56 0.35 -7.47 12.11
C THR A 56 1.32 -6.31 12.23
N THR A 57 1.74 -5.78 11.08
CA THR A 57 2.57 -4.58 10.99
C THR A 57 2.05 -3.76 9.82
N ASP A 58 1.51 -2.60 10.14
CA ASP A 58 0.79 -1.78 9.17
C ASP A 58 1.39 -0.38 9.14
N LEU A 59 1.36 0.27 7.98
CA LEU A 59 1.53 1.72 7.89
C LEU A 59 0.17 2.38 8.09
N VAL A 60 -0.04 3.02 9.25
CA VAL A 60 -1.24 3.84 9.48
C VAL A 60 -0.99 5.23 8.90
N ALA A 61 -1.63 5.52 7.77
CA ALA A 61 -1.38 6.74 7.00
C ALA A 61 -2.07 7.96 7.62
N THR A 62 -1.32 9.05 7.73
CA THR A 62 -1.84 10.40 7.98
C THR A 62 -1.98 11.20 6.68
N THR A 63 -1.25 10.80 5.64
CA THR A 63 -1.33 11.36 4.30
C THR A 63 -1.39 10.25 3.27
N PHE A 64 -2.32 10.35 2.31
CA PHE A 64 -2.41 9.46 1.16
C PHE A 64 -2.62 10.26 -0.12
N ASN A 65 -1.77 10.05 -1.12
CA ASN A 65 -1.87 10.66 -2.44
C ASN A 65 -1.80 9.58 -3.53
N ALA A 66 -2.78 9.57 -4.43
CA ALA A 66 -2.74 8.74 -5.63
C ALA A 66 -2.26 9.56 -6.84
N PHE A 67 -1.43 8.95 -7.68
CA PHE A 67 -1.05 9.58 -8.94
C PHE A 67 -2.16 9.41 -9.99
N GLN A 68 -2.26 10.36 -10.91
CA GLN A 68 -3.22 10.29 -12.01
C GLN A 68 -3.05 8.97 -12.77
N ALA A 69 -4.16 8.28 -13.04
CA ALA A 69 -4.14 7.17 -13.97
C ALA A 69 -3.77 7.71 -15.36
N THR A 70 -2.67 7.22 -15.93
CA THR A 70 -2.41 7.41 -17.36
C THR A 70 -3.54 6.76 -18.14
N ASN A 71 -4.30 7.56 -18.88
CA ASN A 71 -5.29 7.06 -19.81
C ASN A 71 -4.57 6.26 -20.89
N ALA A 72 -4.78 4.94 -20.94
CA ALA A 72 -4.16 4.05 -21.93
C ALA A 72 -4.65 4.27 -23.39
N ASN A 73 -5.43 5.34 -23.62
CA ASN A 73 -5.92 5.79 -24.94
C ASN A 73 -5.37 7.18 -25.30
N ALA A 74 -4.13 7.49 -24.93
CA ALA A 74 -3.37 8.51 -25.62
C ALA A 74 -2.72 7.84 -26.83
N ASN A 75 -3.40 7.85 -27.98
CA ASN A 75 -2.80 7.43 -29.24
C ASN A 75 -1.59 8.33 -29.52
N ASP A 76 -0.41 7.73 -29.54
CA ASP A 76 0.81 8.24 -30.19
C ASP A 76 1.34 7.13 -31.10
#